data_AF-A0ABD0N3L2-F1
#
_entry.id   AF-A0ABD0N3L2-F1
#
_cell.length_a   1.000
_cell.length_b   1.000
_cell.length_c   1.000
_cell.angle_alpha   90.00
_cell.angle_beta   90.00
_cell.angle_gamma   90.00
#
_symmetry.space_group_name_H-M   'P 1'
#
loop_
_entity.id
_entity.type
_entity.pdbx_description
1 polymer ?
#
loop_
_entity_poly.entity_id
_entity_poly.type
_entity_poly.pdbx_seq_one_letter_code
_entity_poly.pdbx_strand_id
1 'polypeptide(L)'
;VYQVVVEEERPRRSQRAAEILRCYPIPVHFQNMSALNSPYYFTAEFPAARIQAPLPFTVGDNRTYDGYWNLPLLPHKSYSVYYQAVSTANG
;
A
#
# COMPACT_ATOMS: atom_id res chain seq x y z
N VAL A 1 5.81 -11.88 -3.85
CA VAL A 1 5.03 -11.52 -2.64
C VAL A 1 3.83 -10.67 -3.05
N TYR A 2 2.82 -10.56 -2.21
CA TYR A 2 1.70 -9.66 -2.43
C TYR A 2 1.69 -8.59 -1.35
N GLN A 3 1.40 -7.35 -1.73
CA GLN A 3 1.48 -6.20 -0.82
C GLN A 3 0.19 -5.41 -0.85
N VAL A 4 -0.20 -4.88 0.31
CA VAL A 4 -1.28 -3.90 0.44
C VAL A 4 -0.64 -2.53 0.54
N VAL A 5 -1.04 -1.64 -0.36
CA VAL A 5 -0.53 -0.28 -0.48
C VAL A 5 -1.66 0.68 -0.19
N VAL A 6 -1.38 1.69 0.64
CA VAL A 6 -2.30 2.79 0.92
C VAL A 6 -1.69 4.07 0.38
N GLU A 7 -2.39 4.74 -0.51
CA GLU A 7 -2.00 6.04 -1.07
C GLU A 7 -2.96 7.12 -0.59
N GLU A 8 -2.43 8.22 -0.05
CA GLU A 8 -3.21 9.43 0.22
C GLU A 8 -3.49 10.15 -1.10
N GLU A 9 -4.76 10.29 -1.45
CA GLU A 9 -5.17 11.03 -2.63
C GLU A 9 -4.93 12.53 -2.43
N ARG A 10 -3.97 13.06 -3.18
CA ARG A 10 -3.79 14.51 -3.30
C ARG A 10 -4.82 15.05 -4.29
N PRO A 11 -5.40 16.25 -4.08
CA PRO A 11 -6.35 16.86 -5.01
C PRO A 11 -5.68 17.09 -6.38
N ARG A 12 -5.75 16.08 -7.26
CA ARG A 12 -5.28 16.14 -8.62
C ARG A 12 -6.46 16.57 -9.49
N ARG A 13 -6.30 17.67 -10.23
CA ARG A 13 -7.22 18.03 -11.32
C ARG A 13 -7.40 16.80 -12.19
N SER A 14 -8.65 16.34 -12.27
CA SER A 14 -9.17 15.24 -13.08
C SER A 14 -8.35 14.97 -14.35
N GLN A 15 -7.34 14.10 -14.25
CA GLN A 15 -6.90 13.31 -15.38
C GLN A 15 -7.43 11.91 -15.13
N ARG A 16 -8.63 11.66 -15.66
CA ARG A 16 -9.14 10.31 -15.96
C ARG A 16 -8.31 9.70 -17.10
N ALA A 17 -6.99 9.70 -16.95
CA ALA A 17 -6.17 8.76 -17.71
C ALA A 17 -6.46 7.40 -17.05
N ALA A 18 -6.91 6.45 -17.84
CA ALA A 18 -7.20 5.09 -17.40
C ALA A 18 -6.14 4.61 -16.39
N GLU A 19 -6.61 3.87 -15.38
CA GLU A 19 -5.89 3.20 -14.29
C GLU A 19 -4.71 2.36 -14.79
N ILE A 20 -3.69 3.00 -15.37
CA ILE A 20 -2.45 2.36 -15.76
C ILE A 20 -1.80 1.95 -14.45
N LEU A 21 -2.00 0.68 -14.07
CA LEU A 21 -1.00 -0.23 -13.52
C LEU A 21 0.14 0.53 -12.80
N ARG A 22 -0.20 1.28 -11.75
CA ARG A 22 0.80 1.95 -10.91
C ARG A 22 1.41 0.85 -10.07
N CYS A 23 2.49 0.26 -10.54
CA CYS A 23 3.35 -0.51 -9.67
C CYS A 23 3.93 0.46 -8.62
N TYR A 24 3.94 0.07 -7.36
CA TYR A 24 4.62 0.77 -6.28
C TYR A 24 5.93 0.03 -5.98
N PRO A 25 7.03 0.34 -6.71
CA PRO A 25 8.23 -0.50 -6.70
C PRO A 25 9.16 -0.22 -5.52
N ILE A 26 9.03 0.94 -4.86
CA ILE A 26 9.92 1.34 -3.77
C ILE A 26 9.29 0.84 -2.47
N PRO A 27 10.00 0.03 -1.66
CA PRO A 27 9.50 -0.40 -0.36
C PRO A 27 9.46 0.78 0.60
N VAL A 28 8.26 1.32 0.80
CA VAL A 28 8.01 2.43 1.73
C VAL A 28 7.26 1.91 2.94
N HIS A 29 7.99 1.66 4.02
CA HIS A 29 7.39 1.51 5.34
C HIS A 29 6.97 2.88 5.88
N PHE A 30 5.96 2.91 6.76
CA PHE A 30 5.45 4.16 7.32
C PHE A 30 6.55 5.07 7.89
N GLN A 31 7.51 4.51 8.62
CA GLN A 31 8.62 5.27 9.22
C GLN A 31 9.45 6.06 8.20
N ASN A 32 9.49 5.58 6.96
CA ASN A 32 10.24 6.20 5.87
C ASN A 32 9.36 7.09 4.98
N MET A 33 8.03 7.10 5.18
CA MET A 33 7.09 7.82 4.31
C MET A 33 7.37 9.33 4.31
N SER A 34 7.57 9.91 5.50
CA SER A 34 7.88 11.35 5.64
C SER A 34 9.26 11.70 5.07
N ALA A 35 10.27 10.87 5.33
CA ALA A 35 11.63 11.09 4.82
C ALA A 35 11.71 10.97 3.29
N LEU A 36 10.93 10.07 2.70
CA LEU A 36 10.86 9.85 1.26
C LEU A 36 9.86 10.76 0.53
N ASN A 37 9.12 11.61 1.27
CA ASN A 37 8.00 12.39 0.76
C ASN A 37 7.03 11.56 -0.12
N SER A 38 6.84 10.29 0.28
CA SER A 38 6.05 9.34 -0.49
C SER A 38 4.56 9.59 -0.26
N PRO A 39 3.71 9.58 -1.30
CA PRO A 39 2.27 9.66 -1.14
C PRO A 39 1.65 8.32 -0.71
N TYR A 40 2.44 7.24 -0.70
CA TYR A 40 1.98 5.90 -0.34
C TYR A 40 2.91 5.21 0.67
N TYR A 41 2.37 4.20 1.34
CA TYR A 41 3.12 3.30 2.22
C TYR A 41 2.51 1.89 2.19
N PHE A 42 3.29 0.90 2.60
CA PHE A 42 2.84 -0.49 2.68
C PHE A 42 2.28 -0.80 4.06
N THR A 43 1.15 -1.50 4.09
CA THR A 43 0.42 -1.83 5.33
C THR A 43 0.39 -3.32 5.64
N ALA A 44 0.71 -4.16 4.67
CA ALA A 44 0.86 -5.60 4.84
C ALA A 44 1.64 -6.21 3.68
N GLU A 45 2.28 -7.35 3.95
CA GLU A 45 2.87 -8.21 2.93
C GLU A 45 2.54 -9.69 3.19
N PHE A 46 2.12 -10.37 2.13
CA PHE A 46 1.75 -11.78 2.14
C PHE A 46 2.68 -12.56 1.21
N PRO A 47 3.45 -13.53 1.72
CA PRO A 47 4.13 -14.50 0.88
C PRO A 47 3.13 -15.24 0.00
N ALA A 48 3.42 -15.41 -1.29
CA ALA A 48 2.52 -16.06 -2.23
C ALA A 48 2.12 -17.48 -1.76
N ALA A 49 3.05 -18.20 -1.12
CA ALA A 49 2.80 -19.53 -0.56
C ALA A 49 1.73 -19.56 0.55
N ARG A 50 1.48 -18.42 1.24
CA ARG A 50 0.46 -18.31 2.29
C ARG A 50 -0.94 -17.99 1.77
N ILE A 51 -1.09 -17.61 0.50
CA ILE A 51 -2.39 -17.25 -0.10
C ILE A 51 -3.04 -18.49 -0.71
N GLN A 52 -3.30 -19.49 0.12
CA GLN A 52 -4.04 -20.69 -0.28
C GLN A 52 -5.55 -20.54 -0.05
N ALA A 53 -5.93 -19.52 0.73
CA ALA A 53 -7.30 -19.14 1.04
C ALA A 53 -7.38 -17.61 1.20
N PRO A 54 -8.58 -17.00 1.21
CA PRO A 54 -8.74 -15.58 1.46
C PRO A 54 -8.10 -15.17 2.81
N LEU A 55 -7.21 -14.17 2.77
CA LEU A 55 -6.57 -13.61 3.96
C LEU A 55 -7.15 -12.22 4.24
N PRO A 56 -7.69 -11.97 5.45
CA PRO A 56 -8.13 -10.64 5.82
C PRO A 56 -6.93 -9.73 6.07
N PHE A 57 -7.12 -8.44 5.78
CA PHE A 57 -6.21 -7.37 6.21
C PHE A 57 -7.04 -6.18 6.68
N THR A 58 -6.42 -5.32 7.48
CA THR A 58 -7.05 -4.11 8.02
C THR A 58 -6.30 -2.88 7.52
N VAL A 59 -6.99 -1.74 7.40
CA VAL A 59 -6.39 -0.45 7.08
C VAL A 59 -7.01 0.62 8.00
N GLY A 60 -6.20 1.50 8.57
CA GLY A 60 -6.58 2.59 9.44
C GLY A 60 -6.72 2.29 10.93
N ASP A 61 -6.35 1.10 11.43
CA ASP A 61 -6.66 0.69 12.82
C ASP A 61 -5.60 1.03 13.87
N ASN A 62 -4.51 1.68 13.46
CA ASN A 62 -3.39 2.06 14.32
C ASN A 62 -2.69 0.85 15.00
N ARG A 63 -2.65 -0.31 14.34
CA ARG A 63 -1.95 -1.50 14.84
C ARG A 63 -0.80 -1.91 13.92
N THR A 64 0.14 -2.68 14.46
CA THR A 64 1.24 -3.26 13.68
C THR A 64 0.98 -4.75 13.46
N TYR A 65 1.06 -5.19 12.21
CA TYR A 65 0.89 -6.58 11.80
C TYR A 65 2.12 -7.03 11.02
N ASP A 66 2.79 -8.11 11.45
CA ASP A 66 3.97 -8.66 10.78
C ASP A 66 5.06 -7.61 10.45
N GLY A 67 5.24 -6.60 11.32
CA GLY A 67 6.19 -5.51 11.14
C GLY A 67 5.70 -4.33 10.28
N TYR A 68 4.47 -4.40 9.74
CA TYR A 68 3.84 -3.31 9.01
C TYR A 68 2.90 -2.53 9.94
N TRP A 69 3.26 -1.28 10.22
CA TRP A 69 2.39 -0.38 10.99
C TRP A 69 1.31 0.21 10.09
N ASN A 70 0.08 0.04 10.54
CA ASN A 70 -1.13 0.45 9.88
C ASN A 70 -1.62 1.79 10.43
N LEU A 71 -1.17 2.88 9.81
CA LEU A 71 -1.42 4.23 10.31
C LEU A 71 -2.92 4.54 10.37
N PRO A 72 -3.43 5.23 11.42
CA PRO A 72 -4.80 5.70 11.44
C PRO A 72 -5.07 6.62 10.24
N LEU A 73 -6.14 6.32 9.51
CA LEU A 73 -6.59 7.17 8.41
C LEU A 73 -7.22 8.45 8.97
N LEU A 74 -6.91 9.59 8.35
CA LEU A 74 -7.47 10.87 8.76
C LEU A 74 -8.88 11.04 8.16
N PRO A 75 -9.91 11.43 8.95
CA PRO A 75 -11.30 11.53 8.47
C PRO A 75 -11.53 12.51 7.31
N HIS A 76 -10.61 13.44 7.07
CA HIS A 76 -10.72 14.50 6.04
C HIS A 76 -9.82 14.26 4.82
N LYS A 77 -9.32 13.04 4.68
CA LYS A 77 -8.45 12.63 3.58
C LYS A 77 -9.11 11.50 2.80
N SER A 78 -8.89 11.50 1.49
CA SER A 78 -9.26 10.39 0.63
C SER A 78 -8.05 9.48 0.45
N TYR A 79 -8.29 8.17 0.42
CA TYR A 79 -7.24 7.17 0.28
C TYR A 79 -7.65 6.15 -0.78
N SER A 80 -6.70 5.77 -1.62
CA SER A 80 -6.82 4.61 -2.48
C SER A 80 -6.06 3.44 -1.87
N VAL A 81 -6.65 2.24 -1.92
CA VAL A 81 -6.04 1.00 -1.42
C VAL A 81 -5.80 0.08 -2.60
N TYR A 82 -4.55 -0.33 -2.78
CA TYR A 82 -4.13 -1.19 -3.87
C TYR A 82 -3.59 -2.52 -3.35
N TYR A 83 -3.83 -3.57 -4.11
CA TYR A 83 -3.24 -4.88 -3.93
C TYR A 83 -2.32 -5.18 -5.11
N GLN A 84 -1.03 -5.39 -4.86
CA GLN A 84 -0.06 -5.62 -5.91
C GLN A 84 0.69 -6.94 -5.75
N ALA A 85 0.97 -7.60 -6.87
CA ALA A 85 1.85 -8.76 -6.94
C ALA A 85 3.26 -8.30 -7.32
N VAL A 86 4.26 -8.72 -6.53
CA VAL A 86 5.67 -8.40 -6.76
C VAL A 86 6.44 -9.69 -7.04
N SER A 87 7.15 -9.71 -8.17
CA SER A 87 8.07 -10.78 -8.54
C SER A 87 9.51 -10.32 -8.31
N THR A 88 10.34 -11.19 -7.72
CA THR A 88 11.79 -11.00 -7.61
C THR A 88 12.54 -11.72 -8.74
N ALA A 89 11.82 -12.24 -9.74
CA ALA A 89 12.48 -12.79 -10.92
C ALA A 89 13.17 -11.62 -11.64
N ASN A 90 14.50 -11.67 -11.67
CA ASN A 90 15.27 -10.91 -12.65
C ASN A 90 14.83 -11.47 -13.99
N GLY A 91 14.02 -10.73 -14.75
CA GLY A 91 13.61 -11.15 -16.09
C GLY A 91 14.79 -11.49 -16.97
#